data_AF-A0AAV4SGY6-F1
#
_entry.id   AF-A0AAV4SGY6-F1
#
_cell.length_a   1.000
_cell.length_b   1.000
_cell.length_c   1.000
_cell.angle_alpha   90.00
_cell.angle_beta   90.00
_cell.angle_gamma   90.00
#
_symmetry.space_group_name_H-M   'P 1'
#
loop_
_entity.id
_entity.type
_entity.pdbx_description
1 polymer ?
#
loop_
_entity_poly.entity_id
_entity_poly.type
_entity_poly.pdbx_seq_one_letter_code
_entity_poly.pdbx_strand_id
1 'polypeptide(L)'
;MGGMVSREPCCIGGSGSGFIYGFMDSNYKKDMDKDSCVALVLKAISQAMWRDGSSGGVIRMGVITEKGIERKLFIGDEVPKYYR
;
A
#
# COMPACT_ATOMS: atom_id res chain seq x y z
N MET A 1 -23.73 4.97 8.14
CA MET A 1 -23.48 3.85 9.07
C MET A 1 -22.00 3.53 9.04
N GLY A 2 -21.32 3.57 10.17
CA GLY A 2 -19.89 3.29 10.30
C GLY A 2 -19.60 2.71 11.69
N GLY A 3 -18.46 2.06 11.86
CA GLY A 3 -18.06 1.45 13.14
C GLY A 3 -18.06 -0.09 13.16
N MET A 4 -18.15 -0.75 12.01
CA MET A 4 -17.92 -2.19 11.92
C MET A 4 -16.46 -2.51 12.26
N VAL A 5 -16.24 -3.53 13.08
CA VAL A 5 -14.91 -4.05 13.41
C VAL A 5 -14.80 -5.46 12.82
N SER A 6 -13.88 -5.64 11.88
CA SER A 6 -13.52 -6.95 11.35
C SER A 6 -12.01 -7.13 11.35
N ARG A 7 -11.56 -8.39 11.39
CA ARG A 7 -10.15 -8.73 11.33
C ARG A 7 -9.85 -9.29 9.94
N GLU A 8 -9.12 -8.51 9.16
CA GLU A 8 -8.69 -8.91 7.83
C GLU A 8 -7.18 -9.20 7.77
N PRO A 9 -6.74 -10.14 6.93
CA PRO A 9 -5.32 -10.39 6.70
C PRO A 9 -4.62 -9.23 5.96
N CYS A 10 -5.37 -8.46 5.17
CA CYS A 10 -4.93 -7.23 4.51
C CYS A 10 -6.15 -6.33 4.31
N CYS A 11 -5.96 -5.00 4.43
CA CYS A 11 -7.01 -4.03 4.16
C CYS A 11 -6.48 -2.87 3.30
N ILE A 12 -7.33 -2.40 2.39
CA ILE A 12 -7.11 -1.19 1.59
C ILE A 12 -8.30 -0.24 1.76
N GLY A 13 -8.05 1.07 1.76
CA GLY A 13 -9.08 2.08 1.98
C GLY A 13 -8.68 3.45 1.43
N GLY A 14 -9.63 4.38 1.41
CA GLY A 14 -9.48 5.71 0.80
C GLY A 14 -10.00 5.75 -0.65
N SER A 15 -9.97 6.94 -1.28
CA SER A 15 -10.45 7.13 -2.65
C SER A 15 -9.66 6.33 -3.69
N GLY A 16 -8.36 6.11 -3.42
CA GLY A 16 -7.46 5.38 -4.32
C GLY A 16 -7.61 3.86 -4.29
N SER A 17 -8.29 3.28 -3.29
CA SER A 17 -8.37 1.82 -3.13
C SER A 17 -9.12 1.15 -4.28
N GLY A 18 -10.11 1.84 -4.86
CA GLY A 18 -10.88 1.36 -6.01
C GLY A 18 -10.01 0.92 -7.20
N PHE A 19 -8.86 1.58 -7.41
CA PHE A 19 -7.97 1.31 -8.53
C PHE A 19 -7.05 0.10 -8.32
N ILE A 20 -6.97 -0.44 -7.10
CA ILE A 20 -5.98 -1.46 -6.73
C ILE A 20 -6.57 -2.75 -6.16
N TYR A 21 -7.91 -2.91 -6.12
CA TYR A 21 -8.54 -4.17 -5.70
C TYR A 21 -8.00 -5.37 -6.48
N GLY A 22 -8.09 -5.35 -7.81
CA GLY A 22 -7.60 -6.45 -8.65
C GLY A 22 -6.08 -6.68 -8.53
N PHE A 23 -5.31 -5.62 -8.28
CA PHE A 23 -3.87 -5.75 -8.01
C PHE A 23 -3.63 -6.49 -6.70
N MET A 24 -4.30 -6.11 -5.62
CA MET A 24 -4.16 -6.75 -4.31
C MET A 24 -4.65 -8.20 -4.36
N ASP A 25 -5.79 -8.47 -4.99
CA ASP A 25 -6.33 -9.83 -5.14
C ASP A 25 -5.36 -10.78 -5.86
N SER A 26 -4.60 -10.26 -6.83
CA SER A 26 -3.67 -11.06 -7.63
C SER A 26 -2.28 -11.21 -7.01
N ASN A 27 -1.85 -10.24 -6.19
CA ASN A 27 -0.45 -10.15 -5.73
C ASN A 27 -0.27 -10.38 -4.24
N TYR A 28 -1.31 -10.20 -3.42
CA TYR A 28 -1.25 -10.55 -2.02
C TYR A 28 -1.12 -12.07 -1.85
N LYS A 29 -0.19 -12.48 -1.00
CA LYS A 29 -0.05 -13.86 -0.57
C LYS A 29 -0.03 -13.90 0.94
N LYS A 30 -0.61 -14.95 1.50
CA LYS A 30 -0.48 -15.20 2.94
C LYS A 30 0.99 -15.47 3.27
N ASP A 31 1.41 -15.06 4.46
CA ASP A 31 2.73 -15.36 5.03
C ASP A 31 3.91 -14.82 4.20
N MET A 32 3.74 -13.66 3.57
CA MET A 32 4.82 -12.93 2.91
C MET A 32 5.88 -12.47 3.91
N ASP A 33 7.15 -12.51 3.49
CA ASP A 33 8.23 -11.91 4.25
C ASP A 33 8.12 -10.37 4.25
N LYS A 34 8.89 -9.75 5.14
CA LYS A 34 8.88 -8.30 5.35
C LYS A 34 9.19 -7.52 4.07
N ASP A 35 10.21 -7.91 3.31
CA ASP A 35 10.67 -7.14 2.16
C ASP A 35 9.69 -7.28 1.00
N SER A 36 9.12 -8.48 0.81
CA SER A 36 8.01 -8.71 -0.12
C SER A 36 6.77 -7.89 0.23
N CYS A 37 6.41 -7.79 1.51
CA CYS A 37 5.30 -6.93 1.96
C CYS A 37 5.54 -5.46 1.63
N VAL A 38 6.75 -4.96 1.94
CA VAL A 38 7.14 -3.57 1.64
C VAL A 38 7.05 -3.30 0.13
N ALA A 39 7.57 -4.21 -0.70
CA ALA A 39 7.51 -4.07 -2.15
C ALA A 39 6.07 -4.09 -2.69
N LEU A 40 5.21 -4.96 -2.16
CA LEU A 40 3.80 -5.04 -2.52
C LEU A 40 3.07 -3.71 -2.22
N VAL A 41 3.22 -3.20 -1.00
CA VAL A 41 2.56 -1.95 -0.57
C VAL A 41 3.08 -0.76 -1.37
N LEU A 42 4.40 -0.67 -1.58
CA LEU A 42 4.99 0.39 -2.38
C LEU A 42 4.39 0.43 -3.79
N LYS A 43 4.29 -0.74 -4.43
CA LYS A 43 3.72 -0.88 -5.78
C LYS A 43 2.21 -0.59 -5.83
N ALA A 44 1.46 -1.07 -4.84
CA ALA A 44 0.01 -0.82 -4.75
C ALA A 44 -0.28 0.68 -4.61
N ILE A 45 0.36 1.34 -3.64
CA ILE A 45 0.12 2.76 -3.38
C ILE A 45 0.60 3.62 -4.55
N SER A 46 1.72 3.28 -5.20
CA SER A 46 2.14 4.02 -6.41
C SER A 46 1.14 3.89 -7.56
N GLN A 47 0.49 2.73 -7.74
CA GLN A 47 -0.58 2.58 -8.73
C GLN A 47 -1.81 3.41 -8.37
N ALA A 48 -2.21 3.40 -7.09
CA ALA A 48 -3.34 4.21 -6.61
C ALA A 48 -3.07 5.71 -6.82
N MET A 49 -1.89 6.21 -6.42
CA MET A 49 -1.47 7.60 -6.64
C MET A 49 -1.41 7.99 -8.12
N TRP A 50 -1.08 7.05 -9.01
CA TRP A 50 -1.02 7.33 -10.45
C TRP A 50 -2.40 7.50 -11.10
N ARG A 51 -3.46 6.90 -10.51
CA ARG A 51 -4.80 6.84 -11.10
C ARG A 51 -5.82 7.73 -10.38
N ASP A 52 -5.69 7.88 -9.07
CA ASP A 52 -6.60 8.66 -8.26
C ASP A 52 -6.13 10.12 -8.14
N GLY A 53 -6.94 11.07 -8.61
CA GLY A 53 -6.64 12.50 -8.51
C GLY A 53 -6.63 13.05 -7.08
N SER A 54 -7.18 12.30 -6.11
CA SER A 54 -7.17 12.68 -4.68
C SER A 54 -6.01 12.04 -3.90
N SER A 55 -5.21 11.18 -4.54
CA SER A 55 -4.06 10.50 -3.94
C SER A 55 -2.76 10.97 -4.58
N GLY A 56 -1.76 11.38 -3.78
CA GLY A 56 -0.50 11.89 -4.33
C GLY A 56 0.55 12.25 -3.28
N GLY A 57 1.63 12.90 -3.70
CA GLY A 57 2.72 13.33 -2.82
C GLY A 57 3.79 12.24 -2.63
N VAL A 58 3.95 11.76 -1.40
CA VAL A 58 5.01 10.81 -0.98
C VAL A 58 4.40 9.59 -0.29
N ILE A 59 5.10 8.46 -0.33
CA ILE A 59 4.65 7.24 0.35
C ILE A 59 5.34 7.15 1.71
N ARG A 60 4.55 7.17 2.78
CA ARG A 60 5.01 6.98 4.16
C ARG A 60 4.61 5.58 4.62
N MET A 61 5.59 4.77 5.03
CA MET A 61 5.37 3.40 5.45
C MET A 61 5.92 3.16 6.86
N GLY A 62 5.14 2.46 7.69
CA GLY A 62 5.56 1.99 9.00
C GLY A 62 5.52 0.46 9.03
N VAL A 63 6.66 -0.17 9.32
CA VAL A 63 6.76 -1.62 9.53
C VAL A 63 6.87 -1.87 11.03
N ILE A 64 5.91 -2.59 11.59
CA ILE A 64 5.80 -2.84 13.03
C ILE A 64 6.15 -4.30 13.29
N THR A 65 7.14 -4.53 14.16
CA THR A 65 7.59 -5.86 14.60
C THR A 65 7.83 -5.84 16.11
N GLU A 66 8.19 -6.99 16.69
CA GLU A 66 8.61 -7.09 18.10
C GLU A 66 9.81 -6.17 18.44
N LYS A 67 10.66 -5.85 17.45
CA LYS A 67 11.84 -4.97 17.62
C LYS A 67 11.47 -3.48 17.64
N GLY A 68 10.20 -3.16 17.41
CA GLY A 68 9.69 -1.79 17.30
C GLY A 68 9.25 -1.44 15.89
N ILE A 69 9.25 -0.13 15.61
CA ILE A 69 8.76 0.45 14.35
C ILE A 69 9.92 0.93 13.47
N GLU A 70 9.94 0.45 12.24
CA GLU A 70 10.78 0.99 11.17
C GLU A 70 9.94 1.92 10.29
N ARG A 71 10.43 3.13 10.06
CA ARG A 71 9.75 4.13 9.21
C ARG A 71 10.50 4.27 7.90
N LYS A 72 9.79 4.15 6.79
CA LYS A 72 10.31 4.37 5.43
C LYS A 72 9.54 5.52 4.78
N LEU A 73 10.26 6.34 4.03
CA LEU A 73 9.73 7.45 3.26
C LEU A 73 10.25 7.30 1.83
N PHE A 74 9.33 7.27 0.86
CA PHE A 74 9.67 7.20 -0.56
C PHE A 74 9.23 8.49 -1.25
N ILE A 75 10.18 9.17 -1.89
CA ILE A 75 10.00 10.51 -2.47
C ILE A 75 10.40 10.49 -3.95
N GLY A 76 9.63 11.21 -4.78
CA GLY A 76 10.03 11.51 -6.16
C GLY A 76 10.30 10.25 -6.99
N ASP A 77 11.55 10.05 -7.38
CA ASP A 77 11.98 8.93 -8.22
C ASP A 77 12.01 7.57 -7.49
N GLU A 78 11.94 7.56 -6.16
CA GLU A 78 11.81 6.33 -5.37
C GLU A 78 10.40 5.73 -5.44
N VAL A 79 9.41 6.53 -5.85
CA VAL A 79 8.03 6.06 -6.07
C VAL A 79 7.97 5.46 -7.48
N PRO A 80 7.62 4.17 -7.63
CA PRO A 80 7.53 3.54 -8.93
C PRO A 80 6.60 4.31 -9.88
N LYS A 81 7.11 4.62 -11.08
CA LYS A 81 6.35 5.27 -12.14
C LYS A 81 5.84 4.23 -13.14
N TYR A 82 4.65 4.45 -13.66
CA TYR A 82 4.04 3.58 -14.68
C TYR A 82 3.94 4.31 -16.01
N TYR A 83 3.73 3.54 -17.08
CA TYR A 83 3.56 4.07 -18.43
C TYR A 83 2.43 5.11 -18.49
N ARG A 84 2.61 6.11 -19.34
CA ARG A 84 1.65 7.20 -19.60
C ARG A 84 1.00 7.03 -20.96
#